data_AF-A0A3P6U023-F1
#
_entry.id   AF-A0A3P6U023-F1
#
_cell.length_a   1.000
_cell.length_b   1.000
_cell.length_c   1.000
_cell.angle_alpha   90.00
_cell.angle_beta   90.00
_cell.angle_gamma   90.00
#
_symmetry.space_group_name_H-M   'P 1'
#
loop_
_entity.id
_entity.type
_entity.pdbx_description
1 polymer ?
#
loop_
_entity_poly.entity_id
_entity_poly.type
_entity_poly.pdbx_seq_one_letter_code
_entity_poly.pdbx_strand_id
1 'polypeptide(L)'
;MEKRAEDVGEEEALELIPGYPIILVDDKKSFCELVSRLKDQDFIGIDSEWKAQYLFPNESVALLQIAIIDGVYLVDFCALENSLTENDWDALLRSLLCSQSRKLGFDLGNDLRALFAGAPTGNVQSIADNLCNVVCLKRLVENVSFLSVC
;
A
#
# COMPACT_ATOMS: atom_id res chain seq x y z
N MET A 1 -4.82 9.05 33.23
CA MET A 1 -5.95 8.16 32.95
C MET A 1 -6.62 8.75 31.73
N GLU A 2 -6.12 8.40 30.55
CA GLU A 2 -6.60 8.93 29.27
C GLU A 2 -8.01 8.42 29.03
N LYS A 3 -8.91 9.34 28.65
CA LYS A 3 -10.26 8.98 28.25
C LYS A 3 -10.14 8.13 26.99
N ARG A 4 -10.46 6.84 27.10
CA ARG A 4 -10.77 6.01 25.94
C ARG A 4 -11.91 6.68 25.19
N ALA A 5 -11.78 6.78 23.87
CA ALA A 5 -12.87 7.21 23.01
C ALA A 5 -14.09 6.35 23.35
N GLU A 6 -15.20 7.02 23.66
CA GLU A 6 -16.48 6.35 23.88
C GLU A 6 -16.96 5.81 22.53
N ASP A 7 -17.35 4.53 22.48
CA ASP A 7 -18.01 3.92 21.32
C ASP A 7 -19.26 4.73 20.99
N VAL A 8 -19.19 5.53 19.94
CA VAL A 8 -20.34 6.25 19.40
C VAL A 8 -21.08 5.27 18.51
N GLY A 9 -22.26 4.85 18.96
CA GLY A 9 -23.19 4.04 18.19
C GLY A 9 -23.71 4.77 16.95
N GLU A 10 -24.08 3.95 15.96
CA GLU A 10 -24.15 4.23 14.52
C GLU A 10 -22.73 4.30 13.92
N GLU A 11 -22.31 3.22 13.23
CA GLU A 11 -21.05 3.15 12.48
C GLU A 11 -21.07 4.23 11.39
N GLU A 12 -20.77 5.48 11.75
CA GLU A 12 -20.35 6.49 10.80
C GLU A 12 -19.18 5.89 10.03
N ALA A 13 -19.36 5.77 8.72
CA ALA A 13 -18.33 5.23 7.84
C ALA A 13 -17.04 6.03 8.09
N LEU A 14 -15.94 5.33 8.39
CA LEU A 14 -14.67 5.97 8.64
C LEU A 14 -14.23 6.64 7.33
N GLU A 15 -14.08 7.96 7.33
CA GLU A 15 -13.73 8.74 6.13
C GLU A 15 -12.46 9.56 6.39
N LEU A 16 -11.60 9.66 5.39
CA LEU A 16 -10.41 10.52 5.46
C LEU A 16 -10.80 12.00 5.27
N ILE A 17 -11.71 12.22 4.32
CA ILE A 17 -12.40 13.49 4.06
C ILE A 17 -13.86 13.16 3.67
N PRO A 18 -14.81 14.10 3.81
CA PRO A 18 -16.22 13.82 3.53
C PRO A 18 -16.45 13.16 2.17
N GLY A 19 -17.08 11.99 2.16
CA GLY A 19 -17.36 11.18 0.97
C GLY A 19 -16.16 10.39 0.42
N TYR A 20 -15.06 10.30 1.18
CA TYR A 20 -13.87 9.55 0.81
C TYR A 20 -13.52 8.53 1.90
N PRO A 21 -14.04 7.30 1.79
CA PRO A 21 -13.97 6.29 2.83
C PRO A 21 -12.55 5.74 3.05
N ILE A 22 -12.32 5.30 4.28
CA ILE A 22 -11.20 4.47 4.69
C ILE A 22 -11.73 3.04 4.85
N ILE A 23 -11.19 2.12 4.06
CA ILE A 23 -11.68 0.76 3.95
C ILE A 23 -10.60 -0.20 4.44
N LEU A 24 -10.90 -0.95 5.49
CA LEU A 24 -10.02 -2.00 5.96
C LEU A 24 -10.10 -3.22 5.03
N VAL A 25 -8.93 -3.77 4.70
CA VAL A 25 -8.78 -4.97 3.89
C VAL A 25 -8.03 -6.00 4.72
N ASP A 26 -8.79 -6.82 5.44
CA ASP A 26 -8.33 -7.80 6.42
C ASP A 26 -8.84 -9.23 6.14
N ASP A 27 -9.59 -9.42 5.05
CA ASP A 27 -10.05 -10.72 4.59
C ASP A 27 -9.84 -10.93 3.08
N LYS A 28 -9.96 -12.18 2.62
CA LYS A 28 -9.72 -12.55 1.22
C LYS A 28 -10.70 -11.88 0.25
N LYS A 29 -11.96 -11.66 0.65
CA LYS A 29 -12.98 -11.07 -0.22
C LYS A 29 -12.65 -9.59 -0.46
N SER A 30 -12.45 -8.81 0.59
CA SER A 30 -12.06 -7.40 0.49
C SER A 30 -10.73 -7.24 -0.26
N PHE A 31 -9.79 -8.17 -0.09
CA PHE A 31 -8.55 -8.21 -0.84
C PHE A 31 -8.78 -8.39 -2.35
N CYS A 32 -9.57 -9.38 -2.76
CA CYS A 32 -9.87 -9.61 -4.17
C CYS A 32 -10.61 -8.41 -4.81
N GLU A 33 -11.52 -7.78 -4.06
CA GLU A 33 -12.22 -6.57 -4.50
C GLU A 33 -11.25 -5.42 -4.76
N LEU A 34 -10.32 -5.17 -3.82
CA LEU A 34 -9.26 -4.16 -4.00
C LEU A 34 -8.40 -4.47 -5.24
N VAL A 35 -7.89 -5.69 -5.38
CA VAL A 35 -7.05 -6.08 -6.52
C VAL A 35 -7.78 -5.86 -7.86
N SER A 36 -9.10 -6.11 -7.91
CA SER A 36 -9.89 -5.82 -9.10
C SER A 36 -9.99 -4.31 -9.37
N ARG A 37 -10.20 -3.49 -8.33
CA ARG A 37 -10.33 -2.03 -8.47
C ARG A 37 -9.06 -1.36 -8.99
N LEU A 38 -7.88 -1.87 -8.64
CA LEU A 38 -6.60 -1.30 -9.06
C LEU A 38 -6.39 -1.31 -10.58
N LYS A 39 -7.07 -2.18 -11.33
CA LYS A 39 -6.89 -2.33 -12.78
C LYS A 39 -7.34 -1.11 -13.57
N ASP A 40 -8.32 -0.36 -13.07
CA ASP A 40 -8.98 0.73 -13.78
C ASP A 40 -8.56 2.12 -13.24
N GLN A 41 -7.44 2.19 -12.50
CA GLN A 41 -6.98 3.44 -11.88
C GLN A 41 -5.92 4.12 -12.72
N ASP A 42 -6.05 5.43 -12.91
CA ASP A 42 -5.00 6.25 -13.52
C ASP A 42 -3.89 6.63 -12.52
N PHE A 43 -4.28 6.83 -11.25
CA PHE A 43 -3.41 7.26 -10.16
C PHE A 43 -3.66 6.42 -8.91
N ILE A 44 -2.57 6.08 -8.25
CA ILE A 44 -2.57 5.32 -7.01
C ILE A 44 -1.59 5.96 -6.04
N GLY A 45 -2.04 6.36 -4.86
CA GLY A 45 -1.18 6.75 -3.74
C GLY A 45 -0.75 5.52 -2.95
N ILE A 46 0.52 5.47 -2.53
CA ILE A 46 1.08 4.36 -1.75
C ILE A 46 1.87 4.92 -0.58
N ASP A 47 1.62 4.34 0.60
CA ASP A 47 2.41 4.51 1.82
C ASP A 47 2.39 3.20 2.62
N SER A 48 3.33 2.98 3.55
CA SER A 48 3.36 1.75 4.35
C SER A 48 3.82 1.96 5.79
N GLU A 49 3.27 1.15 6.70
CA GLU A 49 3.74 1.00 8.07
C GLU A 49 4.40 -0.37 8.26
N TRP A 50 5.44 -0.44 9.09
CA TRP A 50 6.29 -1.63 9.21
C TRP A 50 6.11 -2.34 10.55
N LYS A 51 6.32 -3.66 10.57
CA LYS A 51 6.35 -4.45 11.80
C LYS A 51 7.46 -3.92 12.73
N ALA A 52 7.16 -3.77 14.01
CA ALA A 52 8.11 -3.26 15.00
C ALA A 52 9.37 -4.15 15.07
N GLN A 53 10.54 -3.58 14.74
CA GLN A 53 11.81 -4.29 14.61
C GLN A 53 12.29 -4.99 15.90
N TYR A 54 11.79 -4.57 17.08
CA TYR A 54 12.12 -5.22 18.34
C TYR A 54 11.50 -6.63 18.47
N LEU A 55 10.41 -6.90 17.76
CA LEU A 55 9.72 -8.19 17.76
C LEU A 55 10.05 -9.04 16.54
N PHE A 56 10.51 -8.42 15.45
CA PHE A 56 10.79 -9.08 14.17
C PHE A 56 12.15 -8.65 13.61
N PRO A 57 13.07 -9.58 13.33
CA PRO A 57 14.44 -9.25 12.91
C PRO A 57 14.53 -8.66 11.50
N ASN A 58 13.48 -8.77 10.69
CA ASN A 58 13.45 -8.31 9.31
C ASN A 58 12.41 -7.19 9.14
N GLU A 59 12.79 -6.13 8.42
CA GLU A 59 11.86 -5.10 7.96
C GLU A 59 10.80 -5.74 7.06
N SER A 60 9.54 -5.70 7.48
CA SER A 60 8.41 -6.29 6.77
C SER A 60 7.20 -5.40 6.98
N VAL A 61 6.41 -5.20 5.92
CA VAL A 61 5.19 -4.39 5.99
C VAL A 61 4.18 -5.00 6.98
N ALA A 62 3.55 -4.16 7.78
CA ALA A 62 2.45 -4.50 8.67
C ALA A 62 1.12 -4.00 8.09
N LEU A 63 1.13 -2.79 7.53
CA LEU A 63 -0.03 -2.14 6.91
C LEU A 63 0.43 -1.46 5.62
N LEU A 64 -0.35 -1.60 4.56
CA LEU A 64 -0.13 -0.90 3.30
C LEU A 64 -1.33 0.00 3.02
N GLN A 65 -1.08 1.30 2.87
CA GLN A 65 -2.09 2.29 2.52
C GLN A 65 -2.11 2.47 1.01
N ILE A 66 -3.27 2.27 0.40
CA ILE A 66 -3.48 2.45 -1.04
C ILE A 66 -4.62 3.44 -1.25
N ALA A 67 -4.31 4.64 -1.75
CA ALA A 67 -5.31 5.66 -2.07
C ALA A 67 -5.63 5.63 -3.57
N ILE A 68 -6.90 5.46 -3.92
CA ILE A 68 -7.42 5.49 -5.30
C ILE A 68 -8.64 6.42 -5.37
N ILE A 69 -9.27 6.58 -6.54
CA ILE A 69 -10.25 7.65 -6.73
C ILE A 69 -11.46 7.62 -5.78
N ASP A 70 -11.80 6.46 -5.24
CA ASP A 70 -12.99 6.21 -4.43
C ASP A 70 -12.73 5.93 -2.95
N GLY A 71 -11.47 5.95 -2.50
CA GLY A 71 -11.14 5.80 -1.08
C GLY A 71 -9.69 5.46 -0.80
N VAL A 72 -9.39 5.33 0.49
CA VAL A 72 -8.13 4.76 1.00
C VAL A 72 -8.38 3.35 1.49
N TYR A 73 -7.59 2.42 1.01
CA TYR A 73 -7.61 1.03 1.44
C TYR A 73 -6.44 0.77 2.37
N LEU A 74 -6.73 0.22 3.54
CA LEU A 74 -5.74 -0.18 4.54
C LEU A 74 -5.61 -1.71 4.45
N VAL A 75 -4.58 -2.19 3.78
CA VAL A 75 -4.33 -3.64 3.63
C VAL A 75 -3.57 -4.13 4.85
N ASP A 76 -4.23 -4.90 5.69
CA ASP A 76 -3.65 -5.47 6.92
C ASP A 76 -2.88 -6.75 6.56
N PHE A 77 -1.56 -6.62 6.41
CA PHE A 77 -0.69 -7.75 6.09
C PHE A 77 -0.65 -8.77 7.23
N CYS A 78 -0.86 -8.35 8.48
CA CYS A 78 -0.83 -9.23 9.64
C CYS A 78 -2.08 -10.12 9.69
N ALA A 79 -3.25 -9.55 9.41
CA ALA A 79 -4.50 -10.32 9.35
C ALA A 79 -4.51 -11.30 8.17
N LEU A 80 -3.95 -10.87 7.03
CA LEU A 80 -4.04 -11.61 5.78
C LEU A 80 -2.99 -12.72 5.59
N GLU A 81 -1.88 -12.71 6.34
CA GLU A 81 -0.70 -13.57 6.11
C GLU A 81 -1.04 -15.08 6.02
N ASN A 82 -2.05 -15.54 6.77
CA ASN A 82 -2.45 -16.95 6.82
C ASN A 82 -3.68 -17.26 5.93
N SER A 83 -4.31 -16.25 5.34
CA SER A 83 -5.55 -16.40 4.55
C SER A 83 -5.32 -16.32 3.02
N LEU A 84 -4.20 -15.71 2.62
CA LEU A 84 -3.84 -15.49 1.22
C LEU A 84 -2.75 -16.45 0.75
N THR A 85 -2.85 -16.82 -0.52
CA THR A 85 -1.86 -17.64 -1.22
C THR A 85 -0.77 -16.76 -1.84
N GLU A 86 0.34 -17.37 -2.22
CA GLU A 86 1.42 -16.71 -2.98
C GLU A 86 0.89 -16.00 -4.25
N ASN A 87 -0.06 -16.63 -4.95
CA ASN A 87 -0.67 -16.07 -6.16
C ASN A 87 -1.55 -14.86 -5.85
N ASP A 88 -2.20 -14.82 -4.69
CA ASP A 88 -3.00 -13.66 -4.27
C ASP A 88 -2.07 -12.44 -4.07
N TRP A 89 -0.91 -12.65 -3.42
CA TRP A 89 0.10 -11.60 -3.22
C TRP A 89 0.76 -11.16 -4.53
N ASP A 90 1.12 -12.09 -5.43
CA ASP A 90 1.64 -11.77 -6.77
C ASP A 90 0.63 -10.93 -7.56
N ALA A 91 -0.67 -11.28 -7.49
CA ALA A 91 -1.72 -10.52 -8.15
C ALA A 91 -1.86 -9.09 -7.61
N LEU A 92 -1.78 -8.88 -6.29
CA LEU A 92 -1.76 -7.53 -5.71
C LEU A 92 -0.55 -6.75 -6.19
N LEU A 93 0.66 -7.29 -6.04
CA LEU A 93 1.89 -6.59 -6.38
C LEU A 93 1.96 -6.22 -7.86
N ARG A 94 1.54 -7.12 -8.77
CA ARG A 94 1.48 -6.81 -10.20
C ARG A 94 0.43 -5.75 -10.52
N SER A 95 -0.75 -5.85 -9.93
CA SER A 95 -1.82 -4.87 -10.16
C SER A 95 -1.44 -3.49 -9.62
N LEU A 96 -0.73 -3.45 -8.50
CA LEU A 96 -0.28 -2.22 -7.87
C LEU A 96 0.96 -1.62 -8.56
N LEU A 97 1.98 -2.41 -8.87
CA LEU A 97 3.31 -1.90 -9.24
C LEU A 97 3.64 -2.04 -10.73
N CYS A 98 3.06 -3.02 -11.43
CA CYS A 98 3.34 -3.29 -12.84
C CYS A 98 2.25 -2.79 -13.80
N SER A 99 1.16 -2.24 -13.28
CA SER A 99 0.10 -1.60 -14.06
C SER A 99 0.55 -0.29 -14.73
N GLN A 100 -0.21 0.17 -15.73
CA GLN A 100 0.04 1.45 -16.39
C GLN A 100 -0.33 2.66 -15.50
N SER A 101 -1.04 2.45 -14.39
CA SER A 101 -1.36 3.47 -13.39
C SER A 101 -0.10 4.18 -12.90
N ARG A 102 -0.19 5.47 -12.56
CA ARG A 102 0.90 6.22 -11.93
C ARG A 102 0.83 6.01 -10.42
N LYS A 103 1.90 5.47 -9.84
CA LYS A 103 2.00 5.22 -8.41
C LYS A 103 2.79 6.35 -7.78
N LEU A 104 2.20 7.04 -6.82
CA LEU A 104 2.78 8.18 -6.14
C LEU A 104 3.02 7.82 -4.68
N GLY A 105 4.19 8.12 -4.17
CA GLY A 105 4.49 8.00 -2.74
C GLY A 105 5.70 8.85 -2.36
N PHE A 106 6.00 8.92 -1.07
CA PHE A 106 7.10 9.70 -0.53
C PHE A 106 8.16 8.76 0.07
N ASP A 107 9.42 8.95 -0.29
CA ASP A 107 10.54 8.09 0.14
C ASP A 107 10.35 6.56 -0.08
N LEU A 108 9.63 6.20 -1.15
CA LEU A 108 9.20 4.83 -1.53
C LEU A 108 10.28 3.74 -1.53
N GLY A 109 11.57 4.08 -1.45
CA GLY A 109 12.64 3.09 -1.43
C GLY A 109 12.58 2.18 -0.21
N ASN A 110 12.10 2.70 0.94
CA ASN A 110 11.91 1.88 2.14
C ASN A 110 10.60 1.09 2.07
N ASP A 111 9.53 1.72 1.58
CA ASP A 111 8.22 1.07 1.43
C ASP A 111 8.29 -0.15 0.51
N LEU A 112 8.92 -0.02 -0.66
CA LEU A 112 9.06 -1.14 -1.60
C LEU A 112 9.90 -2.27 -1.01
N ARG A 113 10.93 -1.95 -0.21
CA ARG A 113 11.74 -2.97 0.47
C ARG A 113 10.90 -3.75 1.49
N ALA A 114 10.17 -3.04 2.35
CA ALA A 114 9.30 -3.64 3.35
C ALA A 114 8.16 -4.45 2.72
N LEU A 115 7.58 -3.94 1.62
CA LEU A 115 6.52 -4.59 0.87
C LEU A 115 6.99 -5.91 0.25
N PHE A 116 8.13 -5.92 -0.44
CA PHE A 116 8.68 -7.15 -1.02
C PHE A 116 9.15 -8.16 0.04
N ALA A 117 9.54 -7.70 1.23
CA ALA A 117 9.87 -8.58 2.34
C ALA A 117 8.64 -9.17 3.04
N GLY A 118 7.50 -8.46 3.05
CA GLY A 118 6.27 -8.91 3.70
C GLY A 118 5.31 -9.70 2.82
N ALA A 119 5.34 -9.52 1.49
CA ALA A 119 4.55 -10.30 0.56
C ALA A 119 5.27 -11.62 0.21
N PRO A 120 4.77 -12.79 0.65
CA PRO A 120 5.36 -14.07 0.28
C PRO A 120 5.09 -14.33 -1.21
N THR A 121 6.03 -13.96 -2.07
CA THR A 121 6.02 -14.26 -3.50
C THR A 121 7.40 -14.74 -3.95
N GLY A 122 7.47 -15.83 -4.72
CA GLY A 122 8.69 -16.31 -5.37
C GLY A 122 9.11 -15.45 -6.56
N ASN A 123 8.27 -14.50 -6.98
CA ASN A 123 8.44 -13.73 -8.21
C ASN A 123 8.93 -12.28 -7.99
N VAL A 124 9.48 -11.95 -6.82
CA VAL A 124 9.91 -10.57 -6.49
C VAL A 124 10.78 -9.97 -7.59
N GLN A 125 11.76 -10.72 -8.12
CA GLN A 125 12.63 -10.21 -9.19
C GLN A 125 11.85 -9.88 -10.46
N SER A 126 10.91 -10.75 -10.86
CA SER A 126 10.04 -10.49 -12.02
C SER A 126 9.20 -9.23 -11.80
N ILE A 127 8.69 -8.98 -10.59
CA ILE A 127 7.92 -7.77 -10.29
C ILE A 127 8.82 -6.54 -10.33
N ALA A 128 10.01 -6.61 -9.72
CA ALA A 128 11.01 -5.53 -9.73
C ALA A 128 11.43 -5.13 -11.15
N ASP A 129 11.66 -6.10 -12.03
CA ASP A 129 12.05 -5.88 -13.42
C ASP A 129 10.92 -5.25 -14.27
N ASN A 130 9.66 -5.39 -13.81
CA ASN A 130 8.47 -4.88 -14.49
C ASN A 130 7.81 -3.71 -13.75
N LEU A 131 8.51 -3.07 -12.81
CA LEU A 131 8.01 -1.85 -12.18
C LEU A 131 7.75 -0.79 -13.26
N CYS A 132 6.53 -0.27 -13.28
CA CYS A 132 6.10 0.71 -14.27
C CYS A 132 5.54 1.93 -13.55
N ASN A 133 5.84 3.15 -14.00
CA ASN A 133 5.20 4.38 -13.52
C ASN A 133 5.18 4.57 -11.98
N VAL A 134 6.21 4.11 -11.27
CA VAL A 134 6.38 4.33 -9.82
C VAL A 134 7.20 5.61 -9.60
N VAL A 135 6.59 6.60 -8.98
CA VAL A 135 7.15 7.94 -8.78
C VAL A 135 7.31 8.23 -7.30
N CYS A 136 8.57 8.36 -6.87
CA CYS A 136 8.91 8.81 -5.53
C CYS A 136 9.03 10.34 -5.51
N LEU A 137 8.16 11.03 -4.77
CA LEU A 137 8.10 12.49 -4.72
C LEU A 137 9.40 13.11 -4.17
N LYS A 138 10.01 12.51 -3.16
CA LYS A 138 11.31 12.94 -2.62
C LYS A 138 12.40 12.95 -3.71
N ARG A 139 12.54 11.83 -4.44
CA ARG A 139 13.51 11.71 -5.54
C ARG A 139 13.19 12.66 -6.69
N LEU A 140 11.90 12.89 -6.98
CA LEU A 140 11.49 13.82 -8.02
C LEU A 140 11.94 15.25 -7.67
N VAL A 141 11.70 15.71 -6.44
CA VAL A 141 12.12 17.03 -5.98
C VAL A 141 13.64 17.17 -6.00
N GLU A 142 14.36 16.14 -5.52
CA GLU A 142 15.83 16.10 -5.57
C GLU A 142 16.32 16.29 -7.02
N ASN A 143 15.80 15.50 -7.97
CA ASN A 143 16.23 15.54 -9.37
C ASN A 143 15.87 16.85 -10.10
N VAL A 144 14.69 17.44 -9.84
CA VAL A 144 14.29 18.73 -10.43
C VAL A 144 15.16 19.87 -9.88
N SER A 145 15.49 19.82 -8.60
CA SER A 145 16.37 20.82 -7.96
C SER A 145 17.77 20.79 -8.57
N PHE A 146 18.31 19.61 -8.90
CA PHE A 146 19.59 19.49 -9.61
C PHE A 146 19.57 20.13 -11.01
N LEU A 147 18.47 20.01 -11.75
CA LEU A 147 18.34 20.62 -13.09
C LEU A 147 18.21 22.15 -13.07
N SER A 148 17.80 22.72 -11.93
CA SER A 148 17.65 24.17 -11.77
C SER A 148 18.97 24.89 -11.42
N VAL A 149 20.06 24.13 -11.25
CA VAL A 149 21.41 24.63 -10.89
C VAL A 149 22.40 24.46 -12.06
N CYS A 150 21.95 23.99 -13.24
CA CYS A 150 22.74 23.89 -14.46
C CYS A 150 22.43 25.01 -15.46
#